data_AF-A0A258K0X2-F1
#
_entry.id   AF-A0A258K0X2-F1
#
_cell.length_a   1.000
_cell.length_b   1.000
_cell.length_c   1.000
_cell.angle_alpha   90.00
_cell.angle_beta   90.00
_cell.angle_gamma   90.00
#
_symmetry.space_group_name_H-M   'P 1'
#
loop_
_entity.id
_entity.type
_entity.pdbx_description
1 polymer ?
#
loop_
_entity_poly.entity_id
_entity_poly.type
_entity_poly.pdbx_seq_one_letter_code
_entity_poly.pdbx_strand_id
1 'polypeptide(L)'
;MSGVEQRSEAFQEAAVASFVGGYRPLPGIRDEMMDAAGQPRAHWIPFLAALGELGPEELRRRFDAADRYLKESGVFYRVYDDAGGKERPWALSHVPLLIEDADWQQLSA
;
A
#
# COMPACT_ATOMS: atom_id res chain seq x y z
N MET A 1 -1.25 -29.67 -6.83
CA MET A 1 -1.09 -28.22 -6.56
C MET A 1 -2.41 -27.67 -6.04
N SER A 2 -2.78 -28.04 -4.83
CA SER A 2 -4.07 -27.73 -4.20
C SER A 2 -3.80 -27.43 -2.74
N GLY A 3 -3.59 -26.15 -2.41
CA GLY A 3 -3.27 -25.71 -1.05
C GLY A 3 -3.67 -24.26 -0.76
N VAL A 4 -4.44 -23.64 -1.66
CA VAL A 4 -5.09 -22.32 -1.43
C VAL A 4 -6.55 -22.58 -1.05
N GLU A 5 -6.75 -23.57 -0.20
CA GLU A 5 -8.05 -24.08 0.21
C GLU A 5 -8.68 -23.06 1.16
N GLN A 6 -9.70 -22.36 0.66
CA GLN A 6 -10.69 -21.57 1.39
C GLN A 6 -10.18 -20.89 2.68
N ARG A 7 -9.56 -19.72 2.48
CA ARG A 7 -9.39 -18.73 3.55
C ARG A 7 -10.73 -18.49 4.21
N SER A 8 -10.81 -18.58 5.53
CA SER A 8 -12.07 -18.25 6.20
C SER A 8 -12.32 -16.76 6.03
N GLU A 9 -13.51 -16.44 5.52
CA GLU A 9 -13.97 -15.07 5.30
C GLU A 9 -13.83 -14.23 6.59
N ALA A 10 -14.09 -14.85 7.75
CA ALA A 10 -13.90 -14.24 9.07
C ALA A 10 -12.45 -13.81 9.36
N PHE A 11 -11.45 -14.60 8.95
CA PHE A 11 -10.05 -14.19 9.12
C PHE A 11 -9.70 -13.02 8.21
N GLN A 12 -10.21 -13.02 6.97
CA GLN A 12 -10.02 -11.94 6.02
C GLN A 12 -10.62 -10.63 6.55
N GLU A 13 -11.86 -10.67 7.04
CA GLU A 13 -12.53 -9.53 7.65
C GLU A 13 -11.75 -8.98 8.86
N ALA A 14 -11.30 -9.86 9.76
CA ALA A 14 -10.50 -9.46 10.92
C ALA A 14 -9.16 -8.81 10.49
N ALA A 15 -8.49 -9.38 9.49
CA ALA A 15 -7.24 -8.84 8.95
C ALA A 15 -7.46 -7.45 8.35
N VAL A 16 -8.49 -7.27 7.52
CA VAL A 16 -8.84 -5.97 6.93
C VAL A 16 -9.19 -4.95 8.03
N ALA A 17 -10.04 -5.34 8.99
CA ALA A 17 -10.45 -4.47 10.09
C ALA A 17 -9.26 -3.99 10.93
N SER A 18 -8.21 -4.81 11.09
CA SER A 18 -7.00 -4.43 11.82
C SER A 18 -6.24 -3.25 11.20
N PHE A 19 -6.32 -3.07 9.87
CA PHE A 19 -5.70 -1.93 9.18
C PHE A 19 -6.59 -0.69 9.17
N VAL A 20 -7.91 -0.86 9.01
CA VAL A 20 -8.80 0.28 8.73
C VAL A 20 -9.56 0.80 9.95
N GLY A 21 -9.48 0.11 11.10
CA GLY A 21 -10.28 0.43 12.29
C GLY A 21 -10.18 1.88 12.78
N GLY A 22 -9.00 2.50 12.66
CA GLY A 22 -8.77 3.91 13.01
C GLY A 22 -8.80 4.88 11.83
N TYR A 23 -8.93 4.39 10.60
CA TYR A 23 -8.80 5.21 9.41
C TYR A 23 -10.07 6.05 9.18
N ARG A 24 -9.88 7.32 8.81
CA ARG A 24 -10.97 8.28 8.56
C ARG A 24 -10.68 9.03 7.27
N PRO A 25 -11.44 8.78 6.20
CA PRO A 25 -11.34 9.55 4.96
C PRO A 25 -11.51 11.05 5.22
N LEU A 26 -10.79 11.87 4.45
CA LEU A 26 -10.91 13.31 4.55
C LEU A 26 -12.27 13.78 4.00
N PRO A 27 -12.98 14.70 4.69
CA PRO A 27 -14.26 15.20 4.21
C PRO A 27 -14.16 15.85 2.82
N GLY A 28 -15.01 15.40 1.89
CA GLY A 28 -15.09 15.97 0.54
C GLY A 28 -13.94 15.60 -0.41
N ILE A 29 -13.02 14.73 0.00
CA ILE A 29 -11.93 14.23 -0.83
C ILE A 29 -12.21 12.77 -1.18
N ARG A 30 -12.00 12.40 -2.45
CA ARG A 30 -12.08 10.99 -2.87
C ARG A 30 -10.93 10.23 -2.21
N ASP A 31 -11.30 9.16 -1.52
CA ASP A 31 -10.37 8.19 -0.97
C ASP A 31 -10.20 7.04 -1.96
N GLU A 32 -8.95 6.69 -2.26
CA GLU A 32 -8.63 5.60 -3.18
C GLU A 32 -8.79 4.23 -2.52
N MET A 33 -8.71 4.13 -1.19
CA MET A 33 -8.91 2.89 -0.44
C MET A 33 -10.35 2.74 0.06
N MET A 34 -10.97 3.84 0.50
CA MET A 34 -12.30 3.83 1.11
C MET A 34 -13.39 4.30 0.14
N ASP A 35 -14.58 3.71 0.25
CA ASP A 35 -15.78 4.19 -0.43
C ASP A 35 -16.50 5.29 0.35
N ALA A 36 -17.62 5.78 -0.19
CA ALA A 36 -18.42 6.83 0.44
C ALA A 36 -19.11 6.39 1.76
N ALA A 37 -19.22 5.08 2.01
CA ALA A 37 -19.73 4.52 3.25
C ALA A 37 -18.61 4.30 4.29
N GLY A 38 -17.36 4.64 3.95
CA GLY A 38 -16.20 4.41 4.81
C GLY A 38 -15.79 2.94 4.89
N GLN A 39 -16.15 2.13 3.89
CA GLN A 39 -15.71 0.75 3.77
C GLN A 39 -14.55 0.64 2.77
N PRO A 40 -13.61 -0.30 2.96
CA PRO A 40 -12.59 -0.56 1.95
C PRO A 40 -13.22 -0.98 0.62
N ARG A 41 -12.74 -0.40 -0.48
CA ARG A 41 -13.18 -0.79 -1.84
C ARG A 41 -12.81 -2.25 -2.12
N ALA A 42 -13.62 -2.92 -2.92
CA ALA A 42 -13.48 -4.36 -3.18
C ALA A 42 -12.09 -4.78 -3.66
N HIS A 43 -11.48 -4.01 -4.57
CA HIS A 43 -10.14 -4.33 -5.09
C HIS A 43 -9.01 -4.16 -4.05
N TRP A 44 -9.24 -3.45 -2.94
CA TRP A 44 -8.29 -3.34 -1.83
C TRP A 44 -8.35 -4.50 -0.84
N ILE A 45 -9.50 -5.17 -0.72
CA ILE A 45 -9.72 -6.24 0.27
C ILE A 45 -8.65 -7.36 0.19
N PRO A 46 -8.34 -7.93 -0.99
CA PRO A 46 -7.34 -9.00 -1.08
C PRO A 46 -5.94 -8.55 -0.66
N PHE A 47 -5.58 -7.29 -0.96
CA PHE A 47 -4.29 -6.73 -0.59
C PHE A 47 -4.17 -6.49 0.91
N LEU A 48 -5.18 -5.88 1.54
CA LEU A 48 -5.21 -5.64 2.99
C LEU A 48 -5.19 -6.96 3.77
N ALA A 49 -5.93 -7.97 3.29
CA ALA A 49 -5.90 -9.31 3.87
C ALA A 49 -4.50 -9.93 3.84
N ALA A 50 -3.82 -9.87 2.68
CA ALA A 50 -2.47 -10.38 2.53
C ALA A 50 -1.46 -9.65 3.41
N LEU A 51 -1.60 -8.33 3.61
CA LEU A 51 -0.78 -7.59 4.58
C LEU A 51 -1.04 -8.07 6.01
N GLY A 52 -2.29 -8.37 6.36
CA GLY A 52 -2.67 -8.81 7.70
C GLY A 52 -2.14 -10.19 8.05
N GLU A 53 -2.06 -11.09 7.06
CA GLU A 53 -1.44 -12.41 7.18
C GLU A 53 0.04 -12.36 7.56
N LEU A 54 0.78 -11.37 7.05
CA LEU A 54 2.21 -11.21 7.36
C LEU A 54 2.42 -10.85 8.84
N GLY A 55 1.48 -10.10 9.42
CA GLY A 55 1.62 -9.54 10.76
C GLY A 55 2.68 -8.42 10.83
N PRO A 56 2.71 -7.69 11.96
CA PRO A 56 3.48 -6.44 12.08
C PRO A 56 4.99 -6.64 12.00
N GLU A 57 5.53 -7.75 12.50
CA GLU A 57 6.97 -8.01 12.49
C GLU A 57 7.50 -8.26 11.08
N GLU A 58 6.79 -9.05 10.28
CA GLU A 58 7.20 -9.36 8.92
C GLU A 58 7.01 -8.16 7.99
N LEU A 59 5.92 -7.39 8.18
CA LEU A 59 5.73 -6.12 7.47
C LEU A 59 6.89 -5.17 7.72
N ARG A 60 7.30 -4.99 8.99
CA ARG A 60 8.47 -4.17 9.34
C ARG A 60 9.73 -4.67 8.63
N ARG A 61 10.01 -5.97 8.71
CA ARG A 61 11.18 -6.57 8.06
C ARG A 61 11.22 -6.27 6.55
N ARG A 62 10.08 -6.38 5.87
CA ARG A 62 9.98 -6.12 4.43
C ARG A 62 10.15 -4.64 4.09
N PHE A 63 9.60 -3.74 4.90
CA PHE A 63 9.75 -2.30 4.70
C PHE A 63 11.21 -1.87 4.91
N ASP A 64 11.86 -2.37 5.96
CA ASP A 64 13.29 -2.11 6.21
C ASP A 64 14.18 -2.64 5.07
N ALA A 65 13.80 -3.78 4.47
CA ALA A 65 14.51 -4.33 3.32
C ALA A 65 14.33 -3.46 2.07
N ALA A 66 13.11 -2.95 1.83
CA ALA A 66 12.83 -2.03 0.73
C ALA A 66 13.60 -0.71 0.87
N ASP A 67 13.67 -0.15 2.08
CA ASP A 67 14.43 1.07 2.37
C ASP A 67 15.92 0.88 2.11
N ARG A 68 16.46 -0.27 2.54
CA ARG A 68 17.86 -0.62 2.29
C ARG A 68 18.13 -0.79 0.80
N TYR A 69 17.27 -1.51 0.09
CA TYR A 69 17.39 -1.70 -1.35
C TYR A 69 17.38 -0.36 -2.09
N LEU A 70 16.46 0.55 -1.72
CA LEU A 70 16.40 1.88 -2.32
C LEU A 70 17.69 2.67 -2.07
N LYS A 71 18.22 2.63 -0.86
CA LYS A 71 19.50 3.27 -0.50
C LYS A 71 20.68 2.69 -1.30
N GLU A 72 20.71 1.39 -1.52
CA GLU A 72 21.78 0.69 -2.24
C GLU A 72 21.66 0.83 -3.77
N SER A 73 20.45 1.02 -4.30
CA SER A 73 20.19 1.14 -5.75
C SER A 73 20.80 2.39 -6.40
N GLY A 74 21.22 3.37 -5.62
CA GLY A 74 21.73 4.64 -6.14
C GLY A 74 20.64 5.55 -6.74
N VAL A 75 19.37 5.31 -6.42
CA VAL A 75 18.25 6.18 -6.83
C VAL A 75 18.16 7.37 -5.88
N PHE A 76 18.50 8.56 -6.39
CA PHE A 76 18.47 9.81 -5.63
C PHE A 76 17.62 10.85 -6.35
N TYR A 77 16.87 11.65 -5.58
CA TYR A 77 16.24 12.86 -6.09
C TYR A 77 17.24 14.02 -5.98
N ARG A 78 17.50 14.73 -7.10
CA ARG A 78 18.33 15.93 -7.11
C ARG A 78 17.48 17.15 -6.84
N VAL A 79 17.71 17.79 -5.70
CA VAL A 79 17.13 19.10 -5.38
C VAL A 79 18.07 20.17 -5.92
N TYR A 80 17.66 20.86 -6.99
CA TYR A 80 18.47 21.92 -7.61
C TYR A 80 18.38 23.28 -6.88
N ASP A 81 17.55 23.38 -5.85
CA ASP A 81 17.19 24.64 -5.18
C ASP A 81 18.03 24.96 -3.92
N ASP A 82 19.02 24.13 -3.59
CA ASP A 82 19.89 24.33 -2.43
C ASP A 82 21.34 24.45 -2.91
N ALA A 83 22.04 25.53 -2.50
CA ALA A 83 23.38 25.91 -2.98
C ALA A 83 24.49 24.86 -2.73
N GLY A 84 24.16 23.73 -2.10
CA GLY A 84 25.06 22.61 -1.81
C GLY A 84 24.73 21.29 -2.52
N GLY A 85 23.77 21.25 -3.46
CA GLY A 85 23.51 20.05 -4.28
C GLY A 85 23.28 18.77 -3.46
N LYS A 86 22.50 18.85 -2.38
CA LYS A 86 22.29 17.71 -1.48
C LYS A 86 21.38 16.68 -2.14
N GLU A 87 21.92 15.49 -2.39
CA GLU A 87 21.16 14.31 -2.76
C GLU A 87 20.28 13.86 -1.57
N ARG A 88 19.00 13.61 -1.83
CA ARG A 88 18.09 13.03 -0.84
C ARG A 88 17.61 11.65 -1.31
N PRO A 89 17.46 10.67 -0.38
CA PRO A 89 16.81 9.41 -0.69
C PRO A 89 15.43 9.66 -1.29
N TRP A 90 15.07 8.89 -2.32
CA TRP A 90 13.74 8.95 -2.91
C TRP A 90 12.69 8.57 -1.84
N ALA A 91 11.61 9.35 -1.73
CA ALA A 91 10.52 9.01 -0.83
C ALA A 91 9.68 7.89 -1.47
N LEU A 92 9.95 6.64 -1.08
CA LEU A 92 9.15 5.49 -1.49
C LEU A 92 7.98 5.30 -0.52
N SER A 93 6.77 5.18 -1.06
CA SER A 93 5.65 4.64 -0.29
C SER A 93 5.73 3.11 -0.31
N HIS A 94 5.78 2.47 0.85
CA HIS A 94 5.75 1.00 0.94
C HIS A 94 4.39 0.42 0.56
N VAL A 95 3.32 1.23 0.67
CA VAL A 95 1.97 0.84 0.28
C VAL A 95 1.74 1.33 -1.16
N PRO A 96 1.42 0.44 -2.11
CA PRO A 96 1.15 0.82 -3.48
C PRO A 96 -0.19 1.54 -3.60
N LEU A 97 -0.34 2.33 -4.66
CA LEU A 97 -1.65 2.74 -5.13
C LEU A 97 -2.22 1.61 -5.99
N LEU A 98 -3.33 1.01 -5.54
CA LEU A 98 -4.03 0.00 -6.35
C LEU A 98 -4.96 0.70 -7.34
N ILE A 99 -4.90 0.26 -8.59
CA ILE A 99 -5.76 0.73 -9.68
C ILE A 99 -6.51 -0.49 -10.19
N GLU A 100 -7.83 -0.38 -10.31
CA GLU A 100 -8.66 -1.46 -10.85
C GLU A 100 -8.38 -1.67 -12.33
N ASP A 101 -8.53 -2.91 -12.81
CA ASP A 101 -8.22 -3.25 -14.22
C ASP A 101 -9.02 -2.38 -15.20
N ALA A 102 -10.31 -2.15 -14.93
CA ALA A 102 -11.16 -1.29 -15.76
C ALA A 102 -10.66 0.17 -15.80
N ASP A 103 -10.23 0.71 -14.66
CA ASP A 103 -9.69 2.06 -14.58
C ASP A 103 -8.36 2.15 -15.35
N TRP A 104 -7.49 1.14 -15.21
CA TRP A 104 -6.23 1.10 -15.94
C TRP A 104 -6.41 1.00 -17.46
N GLN A 105 -7.36 0.18 -17.91
CA GLN A 105 -7.70 0.09 -19.34
C GLN A 105 -8.14 1.44 -19.90
N GLN A 106 -8.90 2.22 -19.13
CA GLN A 106 -9.31 3.56 -19.55
C GLN A 106 -8.14 4.56 -19.57
N LEU A 107 -7.23 4.47 -18.60
CA LEU A 107 -6.09 5.40 -18.50
C LEU A 107 -4.97 5.13 -19.51
N SER A 108 -4.84 3.89 -19.99
CA SER A 108 -3.75 3.45 -20.87
C SER A 108 -4.08 3.44 -22.36
N ALA A 109 -5.32 3.75 -22.72
CA ALA A 109 -5.78 3.90 -24.11
C ALA A 109 -5.28 5.21 -24.75
#